data_AF-A0A9D8TW99-F1
#
_entry.id   AF-A0A9D8TW99-F1
#
_cell.length_a   1.000
_cell.length_b   1.000
_cell.length_c   1.000
_cell.angle_alpha   90.00
_cell.angle_beta   90.00
_cell.angle_gamma   90.00
#
_symmetry.space_group_name_H-M   'P 1'
#
loop_
_entity.id
_entity.type
_entity.pdbx_description
1 polymer ?
#
loop_
_entity_poly.entity_id
_entity_poly.type
_entity_poly.pdbx_seq_one_letter_code
_entity_poly.pdbx_strand_id
1 'polypeptide(L)'
;TYWYFGFVNSNEFRADAIRISIREFREHPIFGIGLRNHALDEIYQPKKGALCWFHMYFPQIFASMGLVGFIGYLIQLILRSTLIFRRKKGPVRSTLGLSYIGLFLMSQLNPGEFCPFPYALMAVAIFVMLEQLDETERLVRLLAPEWGDNV
;
A
#
# COMPACT_ATOMS: atom_id res chain seq x y z
N THR A 1 17.89 11.51 25.70
CA THR A 1 16.78 11.65 24.72
C THR A 1 17.30 12.39 23.52
N TYR A 2 17.72 11.70 22.46
CA TYR A 2 18.23 12.33 21.24
C TYR A 2 17.27 12.06 20.09
N TRP A 3 16.54 13.10 19.69
CA TRP A 3 15.77 13.12 18.45
C TRP A 3 16.75 13.45 17.32
N TYR A 4 17.24 12.43 16.63
CA TYR A 4 18.01 12.64 15.40
C TYR A 4 17.03 12.95 14.26
N PHE A 5 16.83 14.24 13.96
CA PHE A 5 16.40 14.67 12.63
C PHE A 5 17.64 14.62 11.71
N GLY A 6 17.89 13.45 11.12
CA GLY A 6 18.93 13.24 10.11
C GLY A 6 18.31 12.77 8.79
N PHE A 7 18.87 13.21 7.66
CA PHE A 7 18.58 12.59 6.36
C PHE A 7 19.13 11.16 6.35
N VAL A 8 18.47 10.24 5.62
CA VAL A 8 18.85 8.82 5.53
C VAL A 8 20.34 8.68 5.25
N ASN A 9 21.07 8.09 6.18
CA ASN A 9 22.49 7.83 6.00
C ASN A 9 22.67 6.54 5.17
N SER A 10 23.70 6.56 4.34
CA SER A 10 24.10 5.45 3.47
C SER A 10 24.46 4.13 4.19
N ASN A 11 24.62 4.17 5.51
CA ASN A 11 24.95 3.02 6.38
C ASN A 11 23.73 2.53 7.21
N GLU A 12 22.52 2.99 6.89
CA GLU A 12 21.30 2.53 7.54
C GLU A 12 20.70 1.32 6.82
N PHE A 13 20.10 0.42 7.60
CA PHE A 13 19.40 -0.78 7.10
C PHE A 13 18.47 -0.50 5.91
N ARG A 14 17.75 0.64 5.92
CA ARG A 14 16.86 1.04 4.84
C ARG A 14 17.59 1.31 3.53
N ALA A 15 18.75 1.98 3.59
CA ALA A 15 19.56 2.26 2.42
C ALA A 15 20.08 0.96 1.80
N ASP A 16 20.52 0.02 2.63
CA ASP A 16 21.00 -1.28 2.16
C ASP A 16 19.87 -2.14 1.60
N ALA A 17 18.70 -2.17 2.25
CA ALA A 17 17.52 -2.83 1.72
C ALA A 17 17.09 -2.26 0.34
N ILE A 18 17.18 -0.93 0.13
CA ILE A 18 16.93 -0.34 -1.19
C ILE A 18 17.98 -0.82 -2.21
N ARG A 19 19.27 -0.78 -1.87
CA ARG A 19 20.36 -1.24 -2.77
C ARG A 19 20.20 -2.70 -3.16
N ILE A 20 19.93 -3.56 -2.19
CA ILE A 20 19.65 -4.98 -2.41
C ILE A 20 18.44 -5.10 -3.33
N SER A 21 17.34 -4.39 -3.06
CA SER A 21 16.15 -4.49 -3.92
C SER A 21 16.40 -4.12 -5.38
N ILE A 22 17.26 -3.12 -5.62
CA ILE A 22 17.67 -2.70 -6.96
C ILE A 22 18.53 -3.79 -7.62
N ARG A 23 19.48 -4.39 -6.88
CA ARG A 23 20.29 -5.51 -7.38
C ARG A 23 19.40 -6.69 -7.79
N GLU A 24 18.54 -7.14 -6.90
CA GLU A 24 17.64 -8.27 -7.16
C GLU A 24 16.71 -7.99 -8.35
N PHE A 25 16.18 -6.76 -8.46
CA PHE A 25 15.37 -6.37 -9.61
C PHE A 25 16.15 -6.41 -10.93
N ARG A 26 17.43 -6.02 -10.93
CA ARG A 26 18.26 -6.07 -12.14
C ARG A 26 18.56 -7.50 -12.57
N GLU A 27 18.71 -8.42 -11.62
CA GLU A 27 18.97 -9.83 -11.90
C GLU A 27 17.70 -10.59 -12.29
N HIS A 28 16.54 -10.22 -11.72
CA HIS A 28 15.25 -10.87 -11.94
C HIS A 28 14.13 -9.87 -12.30
N PRO A 29 14.23 -9.15 -13.43
CA PRO A 29 13.40 -7.98 -13.71
C PRO A 29 11.93 -8.27 -13.99
N ILE A 30 11.59 -9.43 -14.54
CA ILE A 30 10.20 -9.70 -14.98
C ILE A 30 9.34 -10.15 -13.80
N PHE A 31 9.74 -11.23 -13.12
CA PHE A 31 8.96 -11.88 -12.07
C PHE A 31 9.51 -11.69 -10.65
N GLY A 32 10.71 -11.12 -10.50
CA GLY A 32 11.42 -11.10 -9.23
C GLY A 32 11.80 -12.50 -8.75
N ILE A 33 12.30 -12.57 -7.51
CA ILE A 33 12.76 -13.82 -6.87
C ILE A 33 11.63 -14.54 -6.11
N GLY A 34 10.49 -13.90 -5.95
CA GLY A 34 9.38 -14.35 -5.11
C GLY A 34 9.47 -13.81 -3.69
N LEU A 35 8.40 -14.02 -2.91
CA LEU A 35 8.27 -13.52 -1.52
C LEU A 35 9.23 -14.18 -0.53
N ARG A 36 9.78 -15.36 -0.87
CA ARG A 36 10.82 -16.04 -0.10
C ARG A 36 12.21 -15.60 -0.57
N ASN A 37 12.38 -14.30 -0.79
CA ASN A 37 13.67 -13.74 -1.14
C ASN A 37 14.56 -13.70 0.11
N HIS A 38 15.72 -14.35 0.04
CA HIS A 38 16.71 -14.43 1.10
C HIS A 38 17.85 -13.41 0.93
N ALA A 39 17.79 -12.51 -0.06
CA ALA A 39 18.81 -11.51 -0.31
C ALA A 39 19.04 -10.54 0.87
N LEU A 40 18.05 -10.39 1.74
CA LEU A 40 18.15 -9.62 2.98
C LEU A 40 18.86 -10.37 4.12
N ASP A 41 19.07 -11.68 4.01
CA ASP A 41 19.68 -12.50 5.08
C ASP A 41 21.14 -12.08 5.36
N GLU A 42 21.79 -11.41 4.40
CA GLU A 42 23.11 -10.79 4.54
C GLU A 42 23.13 -9.67 5.60
N ILE A 43 22.01 -8.97 5.79
CA ILE A 43 21.92 -7.78 6.66
C ILE A 43 20.88 -7.91 7.78
N TYR A 44 20.00 -8.91 7.71
CA TYR A 44 18.94 -9.14 8.67
C TYR A 44 18.56 -10.62 8.75
N GLN A 45 18.59 -11.19 9.96
CA GLN A 45 18.14 -12.56 10.18
C GLN A 45 16.71 -12.58 10.71
N PRO A 46 15.71 -12.99 9.91
CA PRO A 46 14.34 -13.09 10.38
C PRO A 46 14.19 -14.19 11.43
N LYS A 47 13.18 -14.07 12.30
CA LYS A 47 12.82 -15.16 13.22
C LYS A 47 12.40 -16.40 12.43
N LYS A 48 12.65 -17.58 12.99
CA LYS A 48 12.28 -18.86 12.37
C LYS A 48 10.79 -18.88 11.98
N GLY A 49 10.51 -19.10 10.70
CA GLY A 49 9.15 -19.11 10.14
C GLY A 49 8.60 -17.73 9.72
N ALA A 50 9.34 -16.64 9.94
CA ALA A 50 8.98 -15.32 9.43
C ALA A 50 9.55 -15.12 8.03
N LEU A 51 8.80 -14.40 7.18
CA LEU A 51 9.29 -13.92 5.89
C LEU A 51 10.30 -12.79 6.11
N CYS A 52 11.34 -12.76 5.27
CA CYS A 52 12.32 -11.68 5.24
C CYS A 52 11.73 -10.52 4.44
N TRP A 53 11.25 -9.48 5.12
CA TRP A 53 10.61 -8.32 4.49
C TRP A 53 11.62 -7.20 4.27
N PHE A 54 11.48 -6.48 3.15
CA PHE A 54 12.19 -5.20 2.93
C PHE A 54 11.66 -4.08 3.82
N HIS A 55 10.53 -4.28 4.50
CA HIS A 55 9.81 -3.28 5.30
C HIS A 55 9.47 -1.98 4.56
N MET A 56 9.49 -2.01 3.23
CA MET A 56 9.17 -0.89 2.36
C MET A 56 8.41 -1.43 1.15
N TYR A 57 7.28 -0.82 0.84
CA TYR A 57 6.38 -1.25 -0.22
C TYR A 57 7.08 -1.41 -1.59
N PHE A 58 7.72 -0.35 -2.07
CA PHE A 58 8.35 -0.37 -3.40
C PHE A 58 9.54 -1.34 -3.49
N PRO A 59 10.54 -1.31 -2.59
CA PRO A 59 11.62 -2.29 -2.57
C PRO A 59 11.13 -3.74 -2.53
N GLN A 60 10.09 -4.03 -1.72
CA GLN A 60 9.51 -5.37 -1.66
C GLN A 60 8.98 -5.82 -3.02
N ILE A 61 8.19 -4.97 -3.70
CA ILE A 61 7.60 -5.30 -4.99
C ILE A 61 8.68 -5.49 -6.06
N PHE A 62 9.63 -4.57 -6.16
CA PHE A 62 10.69 -4.65 -7.16
C PHE A 62 11.55 -5.91 -6.97
N ALA A 63 12.02 -6.17 -5.76
CA ALA A 63 12.89 -7.32 -5.49
C ALA A 63 12.14 -8.67 -5.61
N SER A 64 10.92 -8.74 -5.07
CA SER A 64 10.23 -10.02 -4.91
C SER A 64 9.29 -10.36 -6.06
N MET A 65 8.81 -9.36 -6.81
CA MET A 65 7.74 -9.57 -7.81
C MET A 65 8.06 -8.96 -9.18
N GLY A 66 9.16 -8.22 -9.30
CA GLY A 66 9.62 -7.64 -10.54
C GLY A 66 8.62 -6.66 -11.18
N LEU A 67 8.72 -6.52 -12.50
CA LEU A 67 7.89 -5.62 -13.28
C LEU A 67 6.42 -6.06 -13.31
N VAL A 68 6.15 -7.36 -13.35
CA VAL A 68 4.78 -7.89 -13.34
C VAL A 68 4.08 -7.50 -12.03
N GLY A 69 4.75 -7.69 -10.90
CA GLY A 69 4.24 -7.24 -9.60
C GLY A 69 4.05 -5.74 -9.55
N PHE A 70 5.04 -4.97 -10.01
CA PHE A 70 4.95 -3.51 -10.05
C PHE A 70 3.73 -3.02 -10.85
N ILE A 71 3.49 -3.57 -12.04
CA ILE A 71 2.32 -3.22 -12.85
C ILE A 71 1.04 -3.60 -12.12
N GLY A 72 0.95 -4.80 -11.54
CA GLY A 72 -0.23 -5.24 -10.80
C GLY A 72 -0.57 -4.32 -9.63
N TYR A 73 0.41 -3.99 -8.79
CA TYR A 73 0.23 -3.09 -7.66
C TYR A 73 -0.03 -1.64 -8.09
N LEU A 74 0.56 -1.18 -9.21
CA LEU A 74 0.28 0.13 -9.77
C LEU A 74 -1.17 0.23 -10.25
N ILE A 75 -1.67 -0.78 -10.98
CA ILE A 75 -3.09 -0.85 -11.38
C ILE A 75 -3.99 -0.84 -10.15
N GLN A 76 -3.68 -1.65 -9.14
CA GLN A 76 -4.42 -1.68 -7.88
C GLN A 76 -4.46 -0.31 -7.20
N LEU A 77 -3.32 0.39 -7.13
CA LEU A 77 -3.22 1.72 -6.54
C LEU A 77 -4.03 2.76 -7.34
N ILE A 78 -4.02 2.69 -8.68
CA ILE A 78 -4.79 3.59 -9.55
C ILE A 78 -6.29 3.36 -9.35
N LEU A 79 -6.76 2.10 -9.34
CA LEU A 79 -8.18 1.77 -9.15
C LEU A 79 -8.68 2.25 -7.78
N ARG A 80 -7.89 2.00 -6.73
CA ARG A 80 -8.17 2.45 -5.36
C ARG A 80 -8.20 3.97 -5.24
N SER A 81 -7.22 4.64 -5.82
CA SER A 81 -7.16 6.11 -5.85
C SER A 81 -8.35 6.70 -6.60
N THR A 82 -8.75 6.09 -7.71
CA THR A 82 -9.93 6.51 -8.48
C THR A 82 -11.19 6.42 -7.63
N LEU A 83 -11.34 5.36 -6.83
CA LEU A 83 -12.47 5.25 -5.91
C LEU A 83 -12.42 6.36 -4.85
N ILE A 84 -11.28 6.61 -4.23
CA ILE A 84 -11.16 7.66 -3.21
C ILE A 84 -11.48 9.05 -3.80
N PHE A 85 -10.95 9.37 -4.98
CA PHE A 85 -11.02 10.70 -5.59
C PHE A 85 -12.20 10.94 -6.55
N ARG A 86 -13.27 10.14 -6.51
CA ARG A 86 -14.49 10.42 -7.29
C ARG A 86 -15.07 11.81 -6.95
N ARG A 87 -15.81 12.39 -7.92
CA ARG A 87 -16.25 13.81 -7.91
C ARG A 87 -17.06 14.25 -6.69
N LYS A 88 -17.78 13.36 -6.00
CA LYS A 88 -18.52 13.70 -4.79
C LYS A 88 -17.67 13.47 -3.55
N LYS A 89 -17.33 14.56 -2.86
CA LYS A 89 -16.55 14.53 -1.62
C LYS A 89 -17.47 14.77 -0.43
N GLY A 90 -17.98 13.68 0.16
CA GLY A 90 -18.56 13.73 1.49
C GLY A 90 -17.48 13.73 2.58
N PRO A 91 -17.79 14.19 3.81
CA PRO A 91 -16.86 14.14 4.94
C PRO A 91 -16.40 12.70 5.24
N VAL A 92 -17.33 11.74 5.27
CA VAL A 92 -17.02 10.32 5.51
C VAL A 92 -16.08 9.75 4.45
N ARG A 93 -16.34 10.02 3.16
CA ARG A 93 -15.45 9.60 2.05
C ARG A 93 -14.04 10.15 2.22
N SER A 94 -13.94 11.43 2.57
CA SER A 94 -12.65 12.12 2.75
C SER A 94 -11.86 11.52 3.92
N THR A 95 -12.53 11.20 5.03
CA THR A 95 -11.91 10.51 6.17
C THR A 95 -11.41 9.13 5.78
N LEU A 96 -12.24 8.30 5.14
CA LEU A 96 -11.86 6.97 4.67
C LEU A 96 -10.68 7.01 3.69
N GLY A 97 -10.70 7.97 2.75
CA GLY A 97 -9.60 8.21 1.82
C GLY A 97 -8.30 8.59 2.53
N LEU A 98 -8.36 9.49 3.51
CA LEU A 98 -7.21 9.90 4.31
C LEU A 98 -6.67 8.73 5.13
N SER A 99 -7.54 7.89 5.72
CA SER A 99 -7.15 6.67 6.43
C SER A 99 -6.39 5.71 5.50
N TYR A 100 -6.84 5.53 4.26
CA TYR A 100 -6.13 4.69 3.30
C TYR A 100 -4.78 5.28 2.88
N ILE A 101 -4.70 6.60 2.65
CA ILE A 101 -3.42 7.28 2.36
C ILE A 101 -2.44 7.07 3.52
N GLY A 102 -2.90 7.20 4.77
CA GLY A 102 -2.09 6.93 5.96
C GLY A 102 -1.58 5.48 6.00
N LEU A 103 -2.44 4.51 5.69
CA LEU A 103 -2.07 3.09 5.62
C LEU A 103 -1.03 2.82 4.51
N PHE A 104 -1.19 3.45 3.34
CA PHE A 104 -0.25 3.34 2.23
C PHE A 104 1.12 3.94 2.58
N LEU A 105 1.14 5.11 3.22
CA LEU A 105 2.37 5.76 3.68
C LEU A 105 3.07 4.94 4.77
N MET A 106 2.30 4.38 5.71
CA MET A 106 2.83 3.46 6.73
C MET A 106 3.48 2.22 6.09
N SER A 107 2.92 1.73 4.98
CA SER A 107 3.48 0.60 4.21
C SER A 107 4.84 0.92 3.56
N GLN A 108 5.25 2.19 3.47
CA GLN A 108 6.61 2.56 3.07
C GLN A 108 7.62 2.37 4.20
N LEU A 109 7.16 2.20 5.43
CA LEU A 109 8.02 2.09 6.62
C LEU A 109 7.88 0.74 7.33
N ASN A 110 6.93 -0.10 6.91
CA ASN A 110 6.61 -1.42 7.46
C ASN A 110 6.00 -2.31 6.35
N PRO A 111 6.07 -3.66 6.39
CA PRO A 111 5.39 -4.51 5.42
C PRO A 111 3.89 -4.25 5.21
N GLY A 112 3.21 -3.58 6.14
CA GLY A 112 1.94 -2.90 5.91
C GLY A 112 0.93 -3.73 5.09
N GLU A 113 0.56 -3.25 3.90
CA GLU A 113 -0.39 -3.90 2.98
C GLU A 113 -0.09 -5.37 2.62
N PHE A 114 1.15 -5.85 2.72
CA PHE A 114 1.45 -7.27 2.45
C PHE A 114 1.07 -8.20 3.61
N CYS A 115 0.89 -7.65 4.81
CA CYS A 115 0.48 -8.44 5.96
C CYS A 115 -1.05 -8.59 5.96
N PRO A 116 -1.58 -9.84 5.96
CA PRO A 116 -3.02 -10.07 5.87
C PRO A 116 -3.78 -9.44 7.05
N PHE A 117 -3.21 -9.52 8.25
CA PHE A 117 -3.79 -8.95 9.46
C PHE A 117 -2.74 -8.13 10.24
N PRO A 118 -3.07 -6.89 10.68
CA PRO A 118 -4.36 -6.21 10.56
C PRO A 118 -4.51 -5.34 9.30
N TYR A 119 -3.43 -5.12 8.54
CA TYR A 119 -3.36 -4.03 7.55
C TYR A 119 -4.16 -4.29 6.27
N ALA A 120 -4.01 -5.47 5.63
CA ALA A 120 -4.77 -5.77 4.43
C ALA A 120 -6.29 -5.81 4.72
N LEU A 121 -6.68 -6.36 5.87
CA LEU A 121 -8.06 -6.33 6.35
C LEU A 121 -8.58 -4.89 6.49
N MET A 122 -7.80 -3.99 7.08
CA MET A 122 -8.16 -2.57 7.22
C MET A 122 -8.39 -1.92 5.85
N ALA A 123 -7.49 -2.17 4.88
CA ALA A 123 -7.64 -1.67 3.52
C ALA A 123 -8.96 -2.17 2.90
N VAL A 124 -9.23 -3.47 2.97
CA VAL A 124 -10.47 -4.07 2.45
C VAL A 124 -11.70 -3.44 3.11
N ALA A 125 -11.72 -3.31 4.43
CA ALA A 125 -12.84 -2.70 5.15
C ALA A 125 -13.11 -1.26 4.70
N ILE A 126 -12.06 -0.45 4.50
CA ILE A 126 -12.18 0.92 3.99
C ILE A 126 -12.82 0.94 2.59
N PHE A 127 -12.35 0.08 1.67
CA PHE A 127 -12.88 0.04 0.31
C PHE A 127 -14.33 -0.48 0.26
N VAL A 128 -14.68 -1.48 1.06
CA VAL A 128 -16.07 -1.95 1.19
C VAL A 128 -16.98 -0.81 1.67
N MET A 129 -16.56 -0.04 2.68
CA MET A 129 -17.35 1.12 3.14
C MET A 129 -17.50 2.19 2.06
N LEU A 130 -16.44 2.47 1.29
CA LEU A 130 -16.49 3.41 0.17
C LEU A 130 -17.46 2.98 -0.93
N GLU A 131 -17.49 1.69 -1.27
CA GLU A 131 -18.41 1.13 -2.27
C GLU A 131 -19.87 1.19 -1.79
N GLN A 132 -20.12 0.89 -0.51
CA GLN A 132 -21.46 0.97 0.08
C GLN A 132 -22.00 2.41 0.11
N LEU A 133 -21.12 3.41 0.32
CA LEU A 133 -21.50 4.82 0.20
C LEU A 133 -21.90 5.18 -1.24
N ASP A 134 -21.13 4.74 -2.24
CA ASP A 134 -21.44 4.97 -3.65
C ASP A 134 -22.77 4.31 -4.05
N GLU A 135 -23.05 3.10 -3.57
CA GLU A 135 -24.29 2.37 -3.82
C GLU A 135 -25.49 3.07 -3.17
N THR A 136 -25.36 3.48 -1.91
CA THR A 136 -26.41 4.20 -1.19
C THR A 136 -26.75 5.53 -1.88
N GLU A 137 -25.74 6.32 -2.24
CA GLU A 137 -25.95 7.58 -2.98
C GLU A 137 -26.64 7.35 -4.34
N ARG A 138 -26.31 6.26 -5.03
CA ARG A 138 -26.94 5.91 -6.30
C ARG A 138 -28.42 5.57 -6.12
N LEU A 139 -28.75 4.75 -5.11
CA LEU A 139 -30.13 4.36 -4.81
C LEU A 139 -30.99 5.57 -4.43
N VAL A 140 -30.47 6.47 -3.58
CA VAL A 140 -31.17 7.70 -3.21
C VAL A 140 -31.53 8.54 -4.45
N ARG A 141 -30.60 8.70 -5.40
CA ARG A 141 -30.88 9.44 -6.64
C ARG A 141 -31.91 8.77 -7.54
N LEU A 142 -31.95 7.44 -7.57
CA LEU A 142 -32.88 6.69 -8.42
C LEU A 142 -34.30 6.64 -7.82
N LEU A 143 -34.40 6.52 -6.50
CA LEU A 143 -35.66 6.29 -5.80
C LEU A 143 -36.30 7.58 -5.27
N ALA A 144 -35.52 8.66 -5.10
CA ALA A 144 -36.03 9.95 -4.63
C ALA A 144 -35.65 11.11 -5.58
N PRO A 145 -36.02 11.06 -6.88
CA PRO A 145 -35.73 12.14 -7.82
C PRO A 145 -36.42 13.47 -7.45
N GLU A 146 -37.54 13.44 -6.71
CA GLU A 146 -38.36 14.62 -6.39
C GLU A 146 -37.90 15.41 -5.14
N TRP A 147 -36.92 14.90 -4.39
CA TRP A 147 -36.39 15.59 -3.20
C TRP A 147 -35.04 16.31 -3.46
N GLY A 148 -34.56 16.30 -4.70
CA GLY A 148 -33.20 16.71 -5.08
C GLY A 148 -32.94 18.20 -5.29
N ASP A 149 -33.96 19.07 -5.24
CA ASP A 149 -33.82 20.48 -5.60
C ASP A 149 -33.77 21.47 -4.41
N ASN A 150 -33.85 21.00 -3.15
CA ASN A 150 -33.93 21.90 -1.98
C ASN A 150 -33.05 21.51 -0.77
N VAL A 151 -31.83 20.99 -0.98
CA VAL A 151 -30.78 20.97 0.07
C VAL A 151 -29.40 21.22 -0.52
#